data_AF-A0A968W1P7-F1
#
_entry.id   AF-A0A968W1P7-F1
#
_cell.length_a   1.000
_cell.length_b   1.000
_cell.length_c   1.000
_cell.angle_alpha   90.00
_cell.angle_beta   90.00
_cell.angle_gamma   90.00
#
_symmetry.space_group_name_H-M   'P 1'
#
loop_
_entity.id
_entity.type
_entity.pdbx_description
1 polymer ?
#
loop_
_entity_poly.entity_id
_entity_poly.type
_entity_poly.pdbx_seq_one_letter_code
_entity_poly.pdbx_strand_id
1 'polypeptide(L)'
;MQLSPDKQEELYKALVDAYLTHKALQRMVKFKLGENLESIAGRGKLEDVIFELTEWADSKGKESLEKLLKGAYEDNPDNEKLKKIYKEYYPFSPTERVISLIQWNELTLILSGIDYCILEEICRKTLISITNNLEDNVPGIINIKNLLTVRDILLEKYPLRKDNIPTIVEFTERLTKYKKIAEADRIKIKDWLNQITYEKGIKLPSYHEHKGQSGSKINSHLLITIEKNLRYLKIIFSKRN
;
A
#
# COMPACT_ATOMS: atom_id res chain seq x y z
N MET A 1 3.13 -14.26 19.38
CA MET A 1 1.98 -15.01 18.82
C MET A 1 2.57 -16.33 18.40
N GLN A 2 1.98 -17.44 18.84
CA GLN A 2 2.47 -18.79 18.57
C GLN A 2 1.48 -19.45 17.62
N LEU A 3 1.96 -20.03 16.53
CA LEU A 3 1.14 -20.83 15.62
C LEU A 3 0.50 -21.99 16.42
N SER A 4 -0.75 -22.34 16.11
CA SER A 4 -1.25 -23.63 16.60
C SER A 4 -0.52 -24.77 15.88
N PRO A 5 -0.40 -25.97 16.48
CA PRO A 5 0.28 -27.10 15.85
C PRO A 5 -0.22 -27.41 14.44
N ASP A 6 -1.55 -27.40 14.23
CA ASP A 6 -2.16 -27.62 12.92
C ASP A 6 -1.70 -26.61 11.87
N LYS A 7 -1.52 -25.35 12.28
CA LYS A 7 -1.12 -24.26 11.38
C LYS A 7 0.37 -24.26 11.09
N GLN A 8 1.17 -24.67 12.06
CA GLN A 8 2.59 -24.92 11.84
C GLN A 8 2.79 -26.07 10.84
N GLU A 9 1.99 -27.13 10.93
CA GLU A 9 2.02 -28.24 9.97
C GLU A 9 1.55 -27.80 8.57
N GLU A 10 0.48 -26.99 8.46
CA GLU A 10 0.04 -26.43 7.18
C GLU A 10 1.13 -25.56 6.53
N LEU A 11 1.83 -24.72 7.32
CA LEU A 11 2.93 -23.88 6.84
C LEU A 11 4.10 -24.73 6.33
N TYR A 12 4.50 -25.72 7.12
CA TYR A 12 5.54 -26.66 6.75
C TYR A 12 5.22 -27.35 5.41
N LYS A 13 4.01 -27.92 5.28
CA LYS A 13 3.58 -28.59 4.04
C LYS A 13 3.54 -27.65 2.83
N ALA A 14 3.16 -26.40 3.02
CA ALA A 14 3.13 -25.40 1.96
C ALA A 14 4.55 -25.04 1.48
N LEU A 15 5.51 -24.92 2.40
CA LEU A 15 6.91 -24.63 2.06
C LEU A 15 7.61 -25.81 1.39
N VAL A 16 7.36 -27.05 1.84
CA VAL A 16 7.89 -28.26 1.17
C VAL A 16 7.38 -28.35 -0.27
N ASP A 17 6.12 -28.00 -0.50
CA ASP A 17 5.50 -28.01 -1.82
C ASP A 17 6.06 -26.91 -2.75
N ALA A 18 6.37 -25.73 -2.19
CA ALA A 18 6.89 -24.60 -2.95
C ALA A 18 8.39 -24.68 -3.25
N TYR A 19 9.19 -25.31 -2.36
CA TYR A 19 10.64 -25.34 -2.49
C TYR A 19 11.17 -26.77 -2.61
N LEU A 20 11.50 -27.16 -3.84
CA LEU A 20 12.06 -28.48 -4.14
C LEU A 20 13.58 -28.57 -3.96
N THR A 21 14.26 -27.44 -3.72
CA THR A 21 15.73 -27.42 -3.56
C THR A 21 16.18 -26.46 -2.47
N HIS A 22 17.26 -26.83 -1.78
CA HIS A 22 17.96 -25.97 -0.80
C HIS A 22 18.31 -24.60 -1.36
N LYS A 23 18.80 -24.55 -2.60
CA LYS A 23 19.21 -23.27 -3.22
C LYS A 23 18.03 -22.33 -3.43
N ALA A 24 16.84 -22.85 -3.77
CA ALA A 24 15.65 -22.02 -3.93
C ALA A 24 15.23 -21.42 -2.58
N LEU A 25 15.13 -22.25 -1.55
CA LEU A 25 14.78 -21.80 -0.20
C LEU A 25 15.81 -20.79 0.35
N GLN A 26 17.10 -21.07 0.17
CA GLN A 26 18.18 -20.19 0.61
C GLN A 26 18.11 -18.81 -0.04
N ARG A 27 17.79 -18.73 -1.34
CA ARG A 27 17.58 -17.44 -2.02
C ARG A 27 16.40 -16.69 -1.44
N MET A 28 15.27 -17.35 -1.22
CA MET A 28 14.10 -16.70 -0.62
C MET A 28 14.44 -16.15 0.77
N VAL A 29 15.04 -16.96 1.65
CA VAL A 29 15.43 -16.51 2.99
C VAL A 29 16.42 -15.34 2.92
N LYS A 30 17.42 -15.42 2.04
CA LYS A 30 18.42 -14.35 1.93
C LYS A 30 17.83 -13.04 1.42
N PHE A 31 17.02 -13.10 0.38
CA PHE A 31 16.53 -11.89 -0.30
C PHE A 31 15.26 -11.32 0.30
N LYS A 32 14.37 -12.16 0.85
CA LYS A 32 13.08 -11.71 1.42
C LYS A 32 13.17 -11.46 2.92
N LEU A 33 13.94 -12.26 3.65
CA LEU A 33 14.07 -12.13 5.11
C LEU A 33 15.34 -11.36 5.50
N GLY A 34 16.34 -11.30 4.62
CA GLY A 34 17.66 -10.72 4.92
C GLY A 34 18.56 -11.65 5.73
N GLU A 35 18.12 -12.88 5.97
CA GLU A 35 18.72 -13.84 6.91
C GLU A 35 19.58 -14.89 6.20
N ASN A 36 20.30 -15.70 6.98
CA ASN A 36 21.04 -16.85 6.47
C ASN A 36 20.33 -18.15 6.86
N LEU A 37 19.87 -18.92 5.87
CA LEU A 37 19.17 -20.19 6.09
C LEU A 37 20.00 -21.18 6.90
N GLU A 38 21.30 -21.31 6.62
CA GLU A 38 22.18 -22.23 7.34
C GLU A 38 22.41 -21.80 8.79
N SER A 39 22.37 -20.49 9.07
CA SER A 39 22.45 -19.98 10.44
C SER A 39 21.17 -20.19 11.24
N ILE A 40 20.03 -20.32 10.56
CA ILE A 40 18.72 -20.55 11.18
C ILE A 40 18.49 -22.06 11.41
N ALA A 41 18.61 -22.85 10.35
CA ALA A 41 18.14 -24.22 10.29
C ALA A 41 19.26 -25.24 10.01
N GLY A 42 20.51 -24.78 9.90
CA GLY A 42 21.65 -25.64 9.59
C GLY A 42 21.65 -26.19 8.16
N ARG A 43 22.29 -27.34 7.99
CA ARG A 43 22.34 -28.10 6.73
C ARG A 43 21.79 -29.50 6.99
N GLY A 44 21.12 -30.09 6.00
CA GLY A 44 20.56 -31.43 6.15
C GLY A 44 19.54 -31.75 5.08
N LYS A 45 18.57 -32.61 5.42
CA LYS A 45 17.42 -32.86 4.56
C LYS A 45 16.60 -31.57 4.44
N LEU A 46 16.08 -31.31 3.25
CA LEU A 46 15.36 -30.07 2.97
C LEU A 46 14.11 -29.93 3.84
N GLU A 47 13.40 -31.03 4.06
CA GLU A 47 12.23 -31.11 4.94
C GLU A 47 12.57 -30.68 6.37
N ASP A 48 13.62 -31.26 6.97
CA ASP A 48 14.08 -30.89 8.31
C ASP A 48 14.46 -29.40 8.37
N VAL A 49 15.17 -28.89 7.36
CA VAL A 49 15.54 -27.47 7.26
C VAL A 49 14.33 -26.55 7.13
N ILE A 50 13.29 -26.96 6.40
CA ILE A 50 12.04 -26.22 6.30
C ILE A 50 11.30 -26.21 7.64
N PHE A 51 11.29 -27.34 8.35
CA PHE A 51 10.67 -27.43 9.68
C PHE A 51 11.35 -26.50 10.69
N GLU A 52 12.68 -26.52 10.78
CA GLU A 52 13.43 -25.62 11.65
C GLU A 52 13.22 -24.13 11.30
N LEU A 53 13.08 -23.82 10.00
CA LEU A 53 12.76 -22.46 9.55
C LEU A 53 11.37 -22.01 10.02
N THR A 54 10.37 -22.90 10.03
CA THR A 54 9.02 -22.53 10.53
C THR A 54 9.01 -22.33 12.04
N GLU A 55 9.73 -23.17 12.80
CA GLU A 55 9.91 -23.00 14.25
C GLU A 55 10.65 -21.71 14.59
N TRP A 56 11.71 -21.40 13.86
CA TRP A 56 12.42 -20.13 14.01
C TRP A 56 11.51 -18.93 13.76
N ALA A 57 10.72 -18.95 12.68
CA ALA A 57 9.87 -17.83 12.33
C ALA A 57 8.77 -17.60 13.36
N ASP A 58 8.17 -18.67 13.90
CA ASP A 58 7.17 -18.58 14.96
C ASP A 58 7.77 -18.08 16.29
N SER A 59 8.92 -18.63 16.69
CA SER A 59 9.60 -18.25 17.95
C SER A 59 10.12 -16.81 17.93
N LYS A 60 10.53 -16.29 16.78
CA LYS A 60 10.90 -14.87 16.61
C LYS A 60 9.70 -13.92 16.61
N GLY A 61 8.49 -14.44 16.47
CA GLY A 61 7.25 -13.69 16.55
C GLY A 61 6.71 -13.18 15.22
N LYS A 62 5.64 -12.38 15.31
CA LYS A 62 4.73 -12.06 14.20
C LYS A 62 5.43 -11.45 12.98
N GLU A 63 6.44 -10.61 13.16
CA GLU A 63 7.13 -9.95 12.05
C GLU A 63 7.94 -10.95 11.20
N SER A 64 8.61 -11.90 11.85
CA SER A 64 9.41 -12.92 11.16
C SER A 64 8.53 -13.92 10.43
N LEU A 65 7.45 -14.34 11.10
CA LEU A 65 6.40 -15.15 10.48
C LEU A 65 5.77 -14.46 9.26
N GLU A 66 5.52 -13.14 9.35
CA GLU A 66 4.98 -12.35 8.23
C GLU A 66 5.95 -12.29 7.06
N LYS A 67 7.24 -12.02 7.33
CA LYS A 67 8.28 -11.98 6.29
C LYS A 67 8.44 -13.35 5.61
N LEU A 68 8.40 -14.45 6.38
CA LEU A 68 8.45 -15.80 5.83
C LEU A 68 7.27 -16.09 4.92
N LEU A 69 6.05 -15.88 5.40
CA LEU A 69 4.82 -16.15 4.65
C LEU A 69 4.70 -15.27 3.41
N LYS A 70 4.94 -13.96 3.54
CA LYS A 70 4.92 -13.01 2.42
C LYS A 70 6.02 -13.31 1.41
N GLY A 71 7.25 -13.51 1.87
CA GLY A 71 8.39 -13.80 1.02
C GLY A 71 8.21 -15.09 0.23
N ALA A 72 7.67 -16.13 0.87
CA ALA A 72 7.39 -17.40 0.21
C ALA A 72 6.27 -17.29 -0.83
N TYR A 73 5.19 -16.56 -0.51
CA TYR A 73 4.09 -16.33 -1.44
C TYR A 73 4.52 -15.49 -2.66
N GLU A 74 5.32 -14.44 -2.47
CA GLU A 74 5.80 -13.61 -3.59
C GLU A 74 6.75 -14.37 -4.53
N ASP A 75 7.54 -15.32 -4.00
CA ASP A 75 8.45 -16.14 -4.80
C ASP A 75 7.73 -17.28 -5.53
N ASN A 76 6.60 -17.75 -4.98
CA ASN A 76 5.79 -18.86 -5.51
C ASN A 76 4.29 -18.51 -5.50
N PRO A 77 3.83 -17.51 -6.30
CA PRO A 77 2.47 -16.98 -6.23
C PRO A 77 1.40 -17.98 -6.67
N ASP A 78 1.76 -18.94 -7.52
CA ASP A 78 0.87 -19.98 -8.04
C ASP A 78 0.74 -21.20 -7.10
N ASN A 79 1.47 -21.22 -5.98
CA ASN A 79 1.35 -22.28 -4.99
C ASN A 79 0.07 -22.10 -4.14
N GLU A 80 -0.96 -22.90 -4.43
CA GLU A 80 -2.27 -22.78 -3.77
C GLU A 80 -2.21 -23.06 -2.25
N LYS A 81 -1.28 -23.90 -1.77
CA LYS A 81 -1.12 -24.14 -0.33
C LYS A 81 -0.58 -22.90 0.39
N LEU A 82 0.45 -22.26 -0.16
CA LEU A 82 0.99 -21.00 0.36
C LEU A 82 -0.05 -19.89 0.32
N LYS A 83 -0.79 -19.80 -0.78
CA LYS A 83 -1.88 -18.82 -0.93
C LYS A 83 -2.98 -19.02 0.11
N LYS A 84 -3.39 -20.26 0.38
CA LYS A 84 -4.38 -20.59 1.41
C LYS A 84 -3.91 -20.11 2.79
N ILE A 85 -2.73 -20.57 3.23
CA ILE A 85 -2.24 -20.23 4.58
C ILE A 85 -1.91 -18.73 4.72
N TYR A 86 -1.37 -18.11 3.66
CA TYR A 86 -1.14 -16.67 3.62
C TYR A 86 -2.45 -15.94 3.89
N LYS A 87 -3.53 -16.27 3.17
CA LYS A 87 -4.86 -15.67 3.37
C LYS A 87 -5.48 -15.91 4.75
N GLU A 88 -5.12 -16.98 5.43
CA GLU A 88 -5.65 -17.28 6.77
C GLU A 88 -4.94 -16.47 7.87
N TYR A 89 -3.61 -16.33 7.77
CA TYR A 89 -2.80 -15.58 8.75
C TYR A 89 -2.75 -14.09 8.49
N TYR A 90 -2.65 -13.78 7.21
CA TYR A 90 -2.71 -12.47 6.65
C TYR A 90 -3.82 -12.57 5.64
N PRO A 91 -5.11 -12.54 6.08
CA PRO A 91 -6.12 -12.05 5.16
C PRO A 91 -5.49 -10.80 4.59
N PHE A 92 -5.65 -10.66 3.28
CA PHE A 92 -5.24 -9.50 2.56
C PHE A 92 -3.88 -9.56 1.85
N SER A 93 -3.96 -9.87 0.55
CA SER A 93 -3.36 -8.94 -0.40
C SER A 93 -3.80 -7.53 -0.02
N PRO A 94 -2.96 -6.51 -0.16
CA PRO A 94 -3.37 -5.18 0.27
C PRO A 94 -4.72 -4.73 -0.33
N THR A 95 -5.09 -5.23 -1.50
CA THR A 95 -6.41 -5.13 -2.14
C THR A 95 -7.57 -5.66 -1.29
N GLU A 96 -7.50 -6.90 -0.79
CA GLU A 96 -8.61 -7.48 -0.02
C GLU A 96 -8.78 -6.76 1.34
N ARG A 97 -7.70 -6.14 1.88
CA ARG A 97 -7.70 -5.34 3.14
C ARG A 97 -8.52 -4.08 2.97
N VAL A 98 -8.58 -3.62 1.72
CA VAL A 98 -9.06 -2.32 1.33
C VAL A 98 -10.53 -2.40 0.93
N ILE A 99 -10.89 -3.19 -0.07
CA ILE A 99 -12.29 -3.42 -0.51
C ILE A 99 -12.44 -4.77 -1.25
N SER A 100 -13.64 -5.35 -1.25
CA SER A 100 -13.96 -6.58 -1.99
C SER A 100 -14.02 -6.33 -3.51
N LEU A 101 -14.00 -7.41 -4.31
CA LEU A 101 -14.17 -7.32 -5.77
C LEU A 101 -15.53 -6.70 -6.15
N ILE A 102 -16.59 -7.00 -5.38
CA ILE A 102 -17.93 -6.43 -5.59
C ILE A 102 -17.88 -4.92 -5.37
N GLN A 103 -17.31 -4.49 -4.24
CA GLN A 103 -17.15 -3.08 -3.89
C GLN A 103 -16.30 -2.32 -4.92
N TRP A 104 -15.26 -2.97 -5.47
CA TRP A 104 -14.48 -2.42 -6.57
C TRP A 104 -15.29 -2.27 -7.86
N ASN A 105 -16.10 -3.26 -8.22
CA ASN A 105 -16.94 -3.21 -9.43
C ASN A 105 -17.99 -2.10 -9.34
N GLU A 106 -18.62 -1.92 -8.17
CA GLU A 106 -19.54 -0.82 -7.89
C GLU A 106 -18.86 0.53 -8.11
N LEU A 107 -17.68 0.72 -7.52
CA LEU A 107 -16.91 1.95 -7.71
C LEU A 107 -16.52 2.15 -9.18
N THR A 108 -16.11 1.09 -9.87
CA THR A 108 -15.71 1.13 -11.29
C THR A 108 -16.84 1.66 -12.16
N LEU A 109 -18.09 1.24 -11.91
CA LEU A 109 -19.25 1.76 -12.63
C LEU A 109 -19.41 3.27 -12.44
N ILE A 110 -19.21 3.77 -11.21
CA ILE A 110 -19.28 5.20 -10.92
C ILE A 110 -18.12 5.96 -11.60
N LEU A 111 -16.89 5.46 -11.48
CA LEU A 111 -15.69 6.08 -12.05
C LEU A 111 -15.70 6.08 -13.59
N SER A 112 -16.40 5.14 -14.22
CA SER A 112 -16.52 5.08 -15.69
C SER A 112 -17.18 6.31 -16.31
N GLY A 113 -17.98 7.05 -15.53
CA GLY A 113 -18.59 8.31 -15.95
C GLY A 113 -17.70 9.55 -15.76
N ILE A 114 -16.49 9.39 -15.21
CA ILE A 114 -15.58 10.50 -14.89
C ILE A 114 -14.45 10.55 -15.90
N ASP A 115 -14.12 11.76 -16.35
CA ASP A 115 -12.98 12.00 -17.25
C ASP A 115 -11.67 11.47 -16.65
N TYR A 116 -10.91 10.71 -17.42
CA TYR A 116 -9.65 10.11 -16.98
C TYR A 116 -8.60 11.13 -16.55
N CYS A 117 -8.59 12.35 -17.11
CA CYS A 117 -7.70 13.42 -16.68
C CYS A 117 -8.00 13.85 -15.24
N ILE A 118 -9.29 13.86 -14.86
CA ILE A 118 -9.70 14.15 -13.48
C ILE A 118 -9.25 13.01 -12.57
N LEU A 119 -9.46 11.75 -12.97
CA LEU A 119 -9.03 10.59 -12.19
C LEU A 119 -7.51 10.59 -11.99
N GLU A 120 -6.74 10.95 -13.03
CA GLU A 120 -5.28 11.09 -12.95
C GLU A 120 -4.85 12.20 -12.01
N GLU A 121 -5.45 13.38 -12.12
CA GLU A 121 -5.15 14.51 -11.27
C GLU A 121 -5.38 14.16 -9.79
N ILE A 122 -6.53 13.54 -9.48
CA ILE A 122 -6.87 13.18 -8.11
C ILE A 122 -6.00 12.03 -7.61
N CYS A 123 -5.76 10.99 -8.43
CA CYS A 123 -4.88 9.88 -8.07
C CYS A 123 -3.46 10.41 -7.74
N ARG A 124 -2.94 11.33 -8.55
CA ARG A 124 -1.64 11.98 -8.29
C ARG A 124 -1.63 12.74 -6.96
N LYS A 125 -2.66 13.56 -6.69
CA LYS A 125 -2.79 14.29 -5.43
C LYS A 125 -2.87 13.35 -4.22
N THR A 126 -3.62 12.26 -4.34
CA THR A 126 -3.68 11.18 -3.35
C THR A 126 -2.28 10.63 -3.10
N LEU A 127 -1.56 10.17 -4.13
CA LEU A 127 -0.23 9.57 -3.94
C LEU A 127 0.80 10.54 -3.35
N ILE A 128 0.78 11.82 -3.74
CA ILE A 128 1.65 12.85 -3.14
C ILE A 128 1.34 12.98 -1.64
N SER A 129 0.07 13.02 -1.27
CA SER A 129 -0.34 13.20 0.13
C SER A 129 0.09 12.05 1.05
N ILE A 130 0.13 10.82 0.53
CA ILE A 130 0.46 9.63 1.34
C ILE A 130 1.98 9.36 1.41
N THR A 131 2.77 9.94 0.51
CA THR A 131 4.23 9.71 0.41
C THR A 131 5.09 10.74 1.16
N ASN A 132 4.52 11.84 1.69
CA ASN A 132 5.20 12.91 2.45
C ASN A 132 6.43 13.55 1.74
N ASN A 133 6.27 13.94 0.46
CA ASN A 133 7.28 14.65 -0.36
C ASN A 133 8.59 13.89 -0.61
N LEU A 134 8.80 13.46 -1.85
CA LEU A 134 9.91 13.93 -2.69
C LEU A 134 9.38 13.86 -4.13
N GLU A 135 9.51 14.97 -4.87
CA GLU A 135 9.27 15.02 -6.32
C GLU A 135 10.08 13.96 -7.09
N ASP A 136 11.04 13.32 -6.43
CA ASP A 136 11.93 12.27 -6.95
C ASP A 136 11.36 10.84 -6.95
N ASN A 137 10.19 10.57 -6.35
CA ASN A 137 9.61 9.21 -6.29
C ASN A 137 8.07 9.14 -6.41
N VAL A 138 7.41 10.18 -6.94
CA VAL A 138 6.07 9.97 -7.52
C VAL A 138 6.25 8.94 -8.65
N PRO A 139 5.48 7.85 -8.75
CA PRO A 139 5.63 6.92 -9.87
C PRO A 139 5.54 7.74 -11.16
N GLY A 140 6.68 7.80 -11.87
CA GLY A 140 6.87 8.68 -13.02
C GLY A 140 5.70 8.49 -13.98
N ILE A 141 4.94 9.56 -14.19
CA ILE A 141 3.76 9.61 -15.06
C ILE A 141 2.75 8.50 -14.71
N ILE A 142 1.81 8.81 -13.81
CA ILE A 142 0.58 8.03 -13.69
C ILE A 142 -0.15 8.16 -15.03
N ASN A 143 0.05 7.22 -15.95
CA ASN A 143 -0.69 7.17 -17.20
C ASN A 143 -1.90 6.27 -17.00
N ILE A 144 -3.00 6.84 -16.50
CA ILE A 144 -4.26 6.10 -16.38
C ILE A 144 -4.81 5.90 -17.79
N LYS A 145 -4.53 4.73 -18.34
CA LYS A 145 -5.11 4.28 -19.61
C LYS A 145 -6.47 3.61 -19.42
N ASN A 146 -6.73 3.12 -18.21
CA ASN A 146 -7.97 2.44 -17.82
C ASN A 146 -8.11 2.38 -16.29
N LEU A 147 -9.29 1.99 -15.82
CA LEU A 147 -9.58 1.83 -14.39
C LEU A 147 -8.81 0.68 -13.72
N LEU A 148 -8.29 -0.29 -14.49
CA LEU A 148 -7.38 -1.32 -13.94
C LEU A 148 -6.08 -0.69 -13.43
N THR A 149 -5.56 0.31 -14.15
CA THR A 149 -4.35 1.04 -13.70
C THR A 149 -4.61 1.75 -12.37
N VAL A 150 -5.81 2.33 -12.20
CA VAL A 150 -6.23 2.95 -10.94
C VAL A 150 -6.30 1.91 -9.82
N ARG A 151 -6.88 0.75 -10.10
CA ARG A 151 -6.96 -0.38 -9.17
C ARG A 151 -5.56 -0.78 -8.68
N ASP A 152 -4.66 -1.06 -9.60
CA ASP A 152 -3.32 -1.57 -9.28
C ASP A 152 -2.54 -0.54 -8.47
N ILE A 153 -2.68 0.75 -8.79
CA ILE A 153 -2.05 1.83 -8.02
C ILE A 153 -2.61 1.89 -6.59
N LEU A 154 -3.93 1.98 -6.45
CA LEU A 154 -4.58 2.28 -5.18
C LEU A 154 -4.73 1.07 -4.26
N LEU A 155 -4.75 -0.15 -4.82
CA LEU A 155 -5.03 -1.38 -4.09
C LEU A 155 -3.81 -2.31 -3.98
N GLU A 156 -2.84 -2.21 -4.90
CA GLU A 156 -1.68 -3.12 -4.90
C GLU A 156 -0.37 -2.38 -4.59
N LYS A 157 -0.08 -1.29 -5.31
CA LYS A 157 1.19 -0.55 -5.17
C LYS A 157 1.21 0.34 -3.94
N TYR A 158 0.11 1.08 -3.72
CA TYR A 158 -0.02 2.02 -2.60
C TYR A 158 -1.35 1.79 -1.88
N PRO A 159 -1.53 0.64 -1.23
CA PRO A 159 -2.82 0.20 -0.68
C PRO A 159 -3.26 0.96 0.57
N LEU A 160 -2.30 1.35 1.40
CA LEU A 160 -2.53 1.96 2.71
C LEU A 160 -1.65 3.19 2.88
N ARG A 161 -2.16 4.15 3.62
CA ARG A 161 -1.41 5.26 4.21
C ARG A 161 -0.62 4.83 5.44
N LYS A 162 0.25 5.73 5.92
CA LYS A 162 1.01 5.55 7.17
C LYS A 162 0.14 5.35 8.42
N ASP A 163 -1.08 5.86 8.43
CA ASP A 163 -2.07 5.72 9.51
C ASP A 163 -3.02 4.54 9.29
N ASN A 164 -2.67 3.60 8.41
CA ASN A 164 -3.47 2.43 8.01
C ASN A 164 -4.83 2.76 7.39
N ILE A 165 -5.07 4.01 6.95
CA ILE A 165 -6.26 4.35 6.16
C ILE A 165 -6.05 3.85 4.72
N PRO A 166 -7.02 3.13 4.14
CA PRO A 166 -6.95 2.72 2.74
C PRO A 166 -6.79 3.89 1.77
N THR A 167 -5.87 3.77 0.83
CA THR A 167 -5.62 4.81 -0.18
C THR A 167 -6.83 5.02 -1.10
N ILE A 168 -7.64 3.97 -1.33
CA ILE A 168 -8.90 4.11 -2.07
C ILE A 168 -9.88 5.05 -1.36
N VAL A 169 -9.95 4.99 -0.02
CA VAL A 169 -10.86 5.83 0.80
C VAL A 169 -10.46 7.29 0.64
N GLU A 170 -9.16 7.57 0.77
CA GLU A 170 -8.57 8.89 0.50
C GLU A 170 -8.89 9.40 -0.91
N PHE A 171 -8.65 8.56 -1.91
CA PHE A 171 -8.90 8.90 -3.31
C PHE A 171 -10.37 9.23 -3.56
N THR A 172 -11.30 8.40 -3.07
CA THR A 172 -12.73 8.63 -3.23
C THR A 172 -13.23 9.84 -2.46
N GLU A 173 -12.69 10.10 -1.26
CA GLU A 173 -13.02 11.29 -0.47
C GLU A 173 -12.68 12.57 -1.25
N ARG A 174 -11.49 12.61 -1.88
CA ARG A 174 -11.08 13.74 -2.73
C ARG A 174 -11.97 13.91 -3.94
N LEU A 175 -12.43 12.83 -4.56
CA LEU A 175 -13.40 12.89 -5.66
C LEU A 175 -14.72 13.53 -5.19
N THR A 176 -15.21 13.23 -3.98
CA THR A 176 -16.43 13.86 -3.45
C THR A 176 -16.30 15.38 -3.24
N LYS A 177 -15.08 15.90 -3.14
CA LYS A 177 -14.81 17.34 -2.96
C LYS A 177 -14.49 18.06 -4.27
N TYR A 178 -14.24 17.32 -5.35
CA TYR A 178 -13.76 17.92 -6.59
C TYR A 178 -14.89 18.52 -7.43
N LYS A 179 -14.93 19.86 -7.48
CA LYS A 179 -16.02 20.63 -8.11
C LYS A 179 -16.22 20.39 -9.60
N LYS A 180 -15.18 19.93 -10.32
CA LYS A 180 -15.27 19.64 -11.76
C LYS A 180 -16.04 18.35 -12.09
N ILE A 181 -16.28 17.47 -11.11
CA ILE A 181 -17.11 16.29 -11.28
C ILE A 181 -18.59 16.73 -11.27
N ALA A 182 -19.49 16.02 -11.93
CA ALA A 182 -20.92 16.32 -11.82
C ALA A 182 -21.40 16.08 -10.38
N GLU A 183 -22.33 16.91 -9.88
CA GLU A 183 -22.87 16.74 -8.52
C GLU A 183 -23.50 15.36 -8.31
N ALA A 184 -24.23 14.86 -9.31
CA ALA A 184 -24.84 13.53 -9.27
C ALA A 184 -23.82 12.41 -9.06
N ASP A 185 -22.64 12.51 -9.69
CA ASP A 185 -21.59 11.51 -9.52
C ASP A 185 -20.85 11.68 -8.19
N ARG A 186 -20.63 12.91 -7.72
CA ARG A 186 -20.11 13.15 -6.36
C ARG A 186 -20.99 12.53 -5.28
N ILE A 187 -22.32 12.60 -5.43
CA ILE A 187 -23.28 11.98 -4.52
C ILE A 187 -23.10 10.46 -4.52
N LYS A 188 -23.08 9.81 -5.69
CA LYS A 188 -22.86 8.35 -5.78
C LYS A 188 -21.53 7.91 -5.16
N ILE A 189 -20.45 8.65 -5.41
CA ILE A 189 -19.13 8.36 -4.81
C ILE A 189 -19.20 8.50 -3.29
N LYS A 190 -19.90 9.53 -2.79
CA LYS A 190 -20.05 9.76 -1.36
C LYS A 190 -20.88 8.66 -0.69
N ASP A 191 -21.95 8.20 -1.34
CA ASP A 191 -22.78 7.11 -0.83
C ASP A 191 -21.98 5.81 -0.75
N TRP A 192 -21.24 5.47 -1.81
CA TRP A 192 -20.31 4.34 -1.81
C TRP A 192 -19.28 4.47 -0.68
N LEU A 193 -18.65 5.63 -0.53
CA LEU A 193 -17.64 5.89 0.50
C LEU A 193 -18.19 5.73 1.92
N ASN A 194 -19.39 6.25 2.18
CA ASN A 194 -20.05 6.13 3.46
C ASN A 194 -20.37 4.66 3.79
N GLN A 195 -20.84 3.89 2.80
CA GLN A 195 -21.08 2.46 2.95
C GLN A 195 -19.80 1.72 3.35
N ILE A 196 -18.70 1.91 2.61
CA ILE A 196 -17.42 1.25 2.88
C ILE A 196 -16.89 1.62 4.27
N THR A 197 -16.90 2.90 4.61
CA THR A 197 -16.36 3.38 5.89
C THR A 197 -17.20 2.92 7.07
N TYR A 198 -18.51 2.82 6.93
CA TYR A 198 -19.40 2.23 7.93
C TYR A 198 -19.15 0.74 8.11
N GLU A 199 -19.18 -0.04 7.03
CA GLU A 199 -18.98 -1.50 7.06
C GLU A 199 -17.61 -1.89 7.63
N LYS A 200 -16.57 -1.08 7.38
CA LYS A 200 -15.19 -1.36 7.81
C LYS A 200 -14.76 -0.63 9.08
N GLY A 201 -15.63 0.19 9.68
CA GLY A 201 -15.32 0.97 10.88
C GLY A 201 -14.19 2.00 10.68
N ILE A 202 -14.04 2.54 9.47
CA ILE A 202 -12.96 3.46 9.10
C ILE A 202 -13.43 4.91 9.37
N LYS A 203 -12.61 5.69 10.07
CA LYS A 203 -12.84 7.13 10.21
C LYS A 203 -12.32 7.87 8.98
N LEU A 204 -13.17 8.69 8.37
CA LEU A 204 -12.79 9.50 7.22
C LEU A 204 -11.68 10.50 7.59
N PRO A 205 -10.67 10.67 6.72
CA PRO A 205 -9.65 11.68 6.93
C PRO A 205 -10.27 13.09 6.84
N SER A 206 -9.96 13.93 7.83
CA SER A 206 -10.40 15.33 7.85
C SER A 206 -9.50 16.17 6.92
N TYR A 207 -10.04 16.58 5.78
CA TYR A 207 -9.39 17.59 4.93
C TYR A 207 -10.12 18.92 4.97
N HIS A 208 -9.45 19.91 5.53
CA HIS A 208 -9.67 21.28 5.14
C HIS A 208 -9.03 21.48 3.77
N GLU A 209 -9.84 21.83 2.76
CA GLU A 209 -9.27 22.43 1.56
C GLU A 209 -8.42 23.61 2.04
N HIS A 210 -7.12 23.60 1.73
CA HIS A 210 -6.37 24.85 1.72
C HIS A 210 -6.96 25.72 0.62
N LYS A 211 -8.06 26.41 0.94
CA LYS A 211 -8.39 27.66 0.29
C LYS A 211 -7.11 28.49 0.37
N GLY A 212 -6.65 28.99 -0.76
CA GLY A 212 -5.78 30.15 -0.73
C GLY A 212 -6.51 31.23 0.07
N GLN A 213 -6.16 31.37 1.33
CA GLN A 213 -6.59 32.47 2.18
C GLN A 213 -5.34 33.00 2.85
N SER A 214 -4.92 34.14 2.31
CA SER A 214 -4.54 35.31 3.08
C SER A 214 -4.86 35.17 4.58
N GLY A 215 -3.84 35.32 5.42
CA GLY A 215 -4.01 35.67 6.83
C GLY A 215 -3.85 34.56 7.87
N SER A 216 -2.57 34.28 8.22
CA SER A 216 -2.08 33.87 9.56
C SER A 216 -2.57 32.52 10.14
N LYS A 217 -1.76 31.66 10.76
CA LYS A 217 -0.40 31.72 11.31
C LYS A 217 0.26 30.38 11.00
N ILE A 218 1.46 30.42 10.41
CA ILE A 218 2.36 29.28 10.43
C ILE A 218 3.61 29.75 11.15
N ASN A 219 3.92 29.12 12.28
CA ASN A 219 5.16 29.35 12.99
C ASN A 219 6.31 28.79 12.15
N SER A 220 7.32 29.66 11.98
CA SER A 220 8.65 29.46 11.38
C SER A 220 8.70 29.11 9.88
N HIS A 221 8.79 30.14 9.03
CA HIS A 221 9.25 30.01 7.64
C HIS A 221 10.58 30.73 7.43
N LEU A 222 11.51 30.04 6.74
CA LEU A 222 12.65 30.64 6.06
C LEU A 222 12.09 31.58 4.97
N LEU A 223 12.43 32.88 5.04
CA LEU A 223 11.99 33.83 4.03
C LEU A 223 12.93 33.77 2.82
N ILE A 224 12.45 33.24 1.71
CA ILE A 224 13.15 33.29 0.42
C ILE A 224 12.47 34.36 -0.41
N THR A 225 13.19 35.43 -0.71
CA THR A 225 12.71 36.48 -1.62
C THR A 225 13.37 36.28 -2.97
N ILE A 226 12.55 36.09 -4.00
CA ILE A 226 12.97 35.97 -5.40
C ILE A 226 12.55 37.25 -6.10
N GLU A 227 13.51 38.13 -6.36
CA GLU A 227 13.28 39.29 -7.22
C GLU A 227 13.51 38.89 -8.67
N LYS A 228 12.45 39.01 -9.48
CA LYS A 228 12.51 38.81 -10.92
C LYS A 228 12.78 40.16 -11.59
N ASN A 229 14.00 40.36 -12.09
CA ASN A 229 14.28 41.42 -13.04
C ASN A 229 14.51 40.79 -14.42
N LEU A 230 14.20 41.51 -15.51
CA LEU A 230 14.00 40.99 -16.87
C LEU A 230 15.20 40.25 -17.51
N ARG A 231 16.32 40.06 -16.80
CA ARG A 231 17.50 39.36 -17.33
C ARG A 231 18.10 38.26 -16.45
N TYR A 232 17.81 38.17 -15.15
CA TYR A 232 18.22 37.04 -14.30
C TYR A 232 17.43 36.98 -12.97
N LEU A 233 17.37 35.78 -12.38
CA LEU A 233 16.79 35.52 -11.05
C LEU A 233 17.88 35.65 -9.97
N LYS A 234 17.65 36.50 -8.97
CA LYS A 234 18.51 36.63 -7.79
C LYS A 234 17.76 36.13 -6.56
N ILE A 235 18.36 35.18 -5.83
CA ILE A 235 17.79 34.60 -4.60
C ILE A 235 18.56 35.18 -3.42
N ILE A 236 17.85 35.79 -2.47
CA ILE A 236 18.44 36.35 -1.25
C ILE A 236 17.85 35.61 -0.04
N PHE A 237 18.73 35.11 0.83
CA PHE A 237 18.35 34.47 2.09
C PHE A 237 18.58 35.47 3.23
N SER A 238 17.56 35.72 4.05
CA SER A 238 17.77 36.44 5.32
C SER A 238 17.11 35.69 6.48
N LYS A 239 17.83 35.63 7.60
CA LYS A 239 17.37 35.04 8.85
C LYS A 239 17.06 36.19 9.79
N ARG A 240 15.81 36.33 10.22
CA ARG A 240 15.47 37.25 11.31
C ARG A 240 15.71 36.50 12.62
N ASN A 241 16.59 37.07 13.46
CA ASN A 241 16.72 36.67 14.87
C ASN A 241 15.46 37.03 15.63
#